data_AF-A0A800BTL7-F1
#
_entry.id   AF-A0A800BTL7-F1
#
_cell.length_a   1.000
_cell.length_b   1.000
_cell.length_c   1.000
_cell.angle_alpha   90.00
_cell.angle_beta   90.00
_cell.angle_gamma   90.00
#
_symmetry.space_group_name_H-M   'P 1'
#
loop_
_entity.id
_entity.type
_entity.pdbx_description
1 polymer ?
#
loop_
_entity_poly.entity_id
_entity_poly.type
_entity_poly.pdbx_seq_one_letter_code
_entity_poly.pdbx_strand_id
1 'polypeptide(L)' 'MGIIDWLLGRRGPSSREIAKERLQLVLAYDRVKISPQLLQTLKDELIAVISKHVEIDREGVEVTFTRDKRCG' A
#
# COMPACT_ATOMS: atom_id res chain seq x y z
N MET A 1 -12.89 -27.68 26.02
CA MET A 1 -12.37 -26.68 25.07
C MET A 1 -11.13 -26.06 25.72
N GLY A 2 -9.90 -26.54 25.47
CA GLY A 2 -8.76 -25.98 26.23
C GLY A 2 -7.39 -26.68 26.19
N ILE A 3 -7.03 -27.36 25.11
CA ILE A 3 -5.66 -27.94 24.99
C ILE A 3 -5.08 -27.71 23.59
N ILE A 4 -5.95 -27.76 22.57
CA ILE A 4 -5.62 -27.47 21.18
C ILE A 4 -5.33 -25.96 20.95
N ASP A 5 -5.97 -25.07 21.72
CA ASP A 5 -5.84 -23.60 21.60
C ASP A 5 -4.45 -23.09 22.04
N TRP A 6 -3.82 -23.77 22.99
CA TRP A 6 -2.47 -23.45 23.48
C TRP A 6 -1.38 -23.87 22.49
N LEU A 7 -1.57 -25.01 21.81
CA LEU A 7 -0.64 -25.49 20.80
C LEU A 7 -0.79 -24.73 19.47
N LEU A 8 -2.01 -24.27 19.15
CA LEU A 8 -2.28 -23.30 18.08
C LEU A 8 -2.07 -21.86 18.57
N GLY A 9 -1.01 -21.66 19.36
CA GLY A 9 -0.58 -20.39 19.95
C GLY A 9 -0.96 -19.23 19.05
N ARG A 10 -1.87 -18.40 19.58
CA ARG A 10 -2.46 -17.21 18.95
C ARG A 10 -1.48 -16.63 17.95
N ARG A 11 -1.71 -16.94 16.67
CA ARG A 11 -0.96 -16.31 15.59
C ARG A 11 -1.37 -14.85 15.65
N GLY A 12 -0.53 -14.04 16.30
CA GLY A 12 -0.48 -12.61 16.02
C GLY A 12 -0.36 -12.41 14.51
N PRO A 13 -0.59 -11.18 14.02
CA PRO A 13 -0.57 -10.89 12.59
C PRO A 13 0.62 -11.59 11.95
N SER A 14 0.35 -12.40 10.92
CA SER A 14 1.38 -13.23 10.30
C SER A 14 2.53 -12.33 9.87
N SER A 15 3.77 -12.85 9.86
CA SER A 15 4.93 -12.08 9.39
C SER A 15 4.72 -11.48 8.00
N ARG A 16 3.87 -12.12 7.18
CA ARG A 16 3.40 -11.63 5.89
C ARG A 16 2.54 -10.37 5.98
N GLU A 17 1.62 -10.30 6.95
CA GLU A 17 0.79 -9.11 7.20
C GLU A 17 1.64 -7.96 7.74
N ILE A 18 2.56 -8.23 8.67
CA ILE A 18 3.48 -7.23 9.23
C ILE A 18 4.42 -6.66 8.14
N ALA A 19 4.90 -7.51 7.22
CA ALA A 19 5.72 -7.05 6.09
C ALA A 19 4.89 -6.23 5.08
N LYS A 20 3.61 -6.54 4.90
CA LYS A 20 2.71 -5.81 4.01
C LYS A 20 2.39 -4.41 4.54
N GLU A 21 2.22 -4.24 5.85
CA GLU A 21 2.00 -2.91 6.47
C GLU A 21 3.22 -1.99 6.40
N ARG A 22 4.45 -2.55 6.44
CA ARG A 22 5.69 -1.75 6.44
C ARG A 22 5.94 -0.97 5.15
N LEU A 23 5.28 -1.31 4.04
CA LEU A 23 5.50 -0.72 2.71
C LEU A 23 4.25 -0.05 2.12
N GLN A 24 3.32 0.43 2.97
CA GLN A 24 2.12 1.12 2.50
C GLN A 24 2.29 2.64 2.50
N LEU A 25 2.36 3.25 1.32
CA LEU A 25 2.39 4.70 1.13
C LEU A 25 0.98 5.22 0.78
N VAL A 26 0.44 6.15 1.57
CA VAL A 26 -0.85 6.79 1.31
C VAL A 26 -0.64 8.25 0.91
N LEU A 27 -0.96 8.57 -0.34
CA LEU A 27 -0.98 9.94 -0.86
C LEU A 27 -2.40 10.49 -0.83
N ALA A 28 -2.68 11.39 0.11
CA ALA A 28 -3.95 12.13 0.17
C ALA A 28 -3.79 13.47 -0.55
N TYR A 29 -4.61 13.73 -1.57
CA TYR A 29 -4.59 14.97 -2.33
C TYR A 29 -5.98 15.62 -2.30
N ASP A 30 -6.08 16.80 -1.70
CA ASP A 30 -7.37 17.40 -1.30
C ASP A 30 -8.20 17.80 -2.52
N ARG A 31 -7.69 18.62 -3.45
CA ARG A 31 -8.52 19.18 -4.51
C ARG A 31 -7.73 19.76 -5.66
N VAL A 32 -7.41 19.00 -6.71
CA VAL A 32 -7.20 19.60 -8.04
C VAL A 32 -7.58 18.58 -9.08
N LYS A 33 -8.18 19.05 -10.17
CA LYS A 33 -8.43 18.34 -11.43
C LYS A 33 -7.11 17.80 -12.01
N ILE A 34 -6.52 16.78 -11.39
CA ILE A 34 -5.35 16.11 -11.92
C ILE A 34 -5.83 15.35 -13.16
N SER A 35 -5.25 15.69 -14.31
CA SER A 35 -5.50 14.93 -15.53
C SER A 35 -5.02 13.49 -15.34
N PRO A 36 -5.70 12.49 -15.90
CA PRO A 36 -5.26 11.11 -15.86
C PRO A 36 -3.78 10.94 -16.27
N GLN A 37 -3.32 11.76 -17.21
CA GLN A 37 -1.95 11.79 -17.71
C GLN A 37 -0.94 12.24 -16.64
N LEU A 38 -1.26 13.30 -15.88
CA LEU A 38 -0.39 13.77 -14.79
C LEU A 38 -0.34 12.75 -13.65
N LEU A 39 -1.46 12.09 -13.36
CA LEU A 39 -1.53 11.02 -12.36
C LEU A 39 -0.61 9.84 -12.72
N GLN A 40 -0.59 9.45 -14.00
CA GLN A 40 0.29 8.40 -14.50
C GLN A 40 1.76 8.81 -14.45
N THR A 41 2.06 10.07 -14.81
CA THR A 41 3.43 10.61 -14.73
C THR A 41 3.95 10.60 -13.30
N LEU A 42 3.16 11.08 -12.34
CA LEU A 42 3.52 11.08 -10.92
C LEU A 42 3.76 9.67 -10.38
N LYS A 43 2.94 8.70 -10.80
CA LYS A 43 3.11 7.29 -10.43
C LYS A 43 4.48 6.78 -10.92
N ASP A 44 4.81 7.01 -12.18
CA ASP A 44 6.06 6.52 -12.76
C ASP A 44 7.29 7.20 -12.12
N GLU A 45 7.20 8.49 -11.82
CA GLU A 45 8.24 9.24 -11.10
C GLU A 45 8.46 8.71 -9.68
N LEU A 46 7.39 8.47 -8.92
CA LEU A 46 7.47 7.93 -7.56
C LEU A 46 8.12 6.53 -7.55
N ILE A 47 7.70 5.65 -8.46
CA ILE A 47 8.30 4.32 -8.59
C ILE A 47 9.80 4.44 -8.94
N ALA A 48 10.16 5.32 -9.88
CA ALA A 48 11.53 5.54 -10.27
C ALA A 48 12.41 6.06 -9.13
N VAL A 49 11.89 6.95 -8.27
CA VAL A 49 12.60 7.46 -7.10
C VAL A 49 12.78 6.38 -6.04
N ILE A 50 11.72 5.64 -5.70
CA ILE A 50 11.81 4.55 -4.71
C ILE A 50 12.78 3.46 -5.17
N SER A 51 12.78 3.13 -6.47
CA SER A 51 13.70 2.14 -7.08
C SER A 51 15.18 2.50 -6.87
N LYS A 52 15.53 3.77 -6.66
CA LYS A 52 16.92 4.19 -6.39
C LYS A 52 17.39 3.82 -4.99
N HIS A 53 16.45 3.65 -4.07
CA HIS A 53 16.74 3.44 -2.65
C HIS A 53 16.33 2.04 -2.17
N VAL A 54 15.45 1.36 -2.91
CA VAL A 54 14.91 0.05 -2.56
C VAL A 54 14.77 -0.79 -3.83
N GLU A 55 15.22 -2.04 -3.78
CA GLU A 55 14.97 -3.00 -4.86
C GLU A 55 13.49 -3.38 -4.84
N ILE A 56 12.73 -2.89 -5.82
CA ILE A 56 11.30 -3.14 -5.95
C ILE A 56 11.00 -3.82 -7.28
N ASP A 57 10.22 -4.91 -7.21
CA ASP A 57 9.65 -5.56 -8.38
C ASP A 57 8.50 -4.70 -8.91
N ARG A 58 8.67 -4.20 -10.14
CA ARG A 58 7.67 -3.33 -10.80
C ARG A 58 6.37 -4.06 -11.08
N GLU A 59 6.40 -5.38 -11.28
CA GLU A 59 5.20 -6.17 -11.55
C GLU A 59 4.35 -6.36 -10.28
N GLY A 60 4.96 -6.23 -9.10
CA GLY A 60 4.30 -6.34 -7.79
C GLY A 60 3.74 -5.03 -7.22
N VAL A 61 3.86 -3.90 -7.93
CA VAL A 61 3.39 -2.60 -7.43
C VAL A 61 1.88 -2.45 -7.66
N GLU A 62 1.11 -2.48 -6.58
CA GLU A 62 -0.34 -2.22 -6.60
C GLU A 62 -0.63 -0.74 -6.29
N VAL A 63 -1.36 -0.07 -7.18
CA VAL A 63 -1.74 1.35 -7.03
C VAL A 63 -3.25 1.47 -6.92
N THR A 64 -3.72 1.94 -5.78
CA THR A 64 -5.16 2.10 -5.50
C THR A 64 -5.51 3.57 -5.35
N PHE A 65 -6.41 4.05 -6.20
CA PHE A 65 -6.92 5.42 -6.13
C PHE A 65 -8.26 5.46 -5.38
N THR A 66 -8.21 5.89 -4.12
CA THR A 66 -9.42 6.07 -3.31
C THR A 66 -9.85 7.53 -3.38
N ARG A 67 -10.95 7.80 -4.08
CA ARG A 67 -11.59 9.13 -4.06
C ARG A 67 -12.57 9.18 -2.91
N ASP A 68 -12.29 9.98 -1.87
CA ASP A 68 -13.23 10.21 -0.78
C ASP A 68 -14.50 10.87 -1.37
N LYS A 69 -15.64 10.18 -1.24
CA LYS A 69 -16.95 10.64 -1.72
C LYS A 69 -17.69 11.46 -0.66
N ARG A 70 -17.05 11.93 0.41
CA ARG A 70 -17.69 12.84 1.37
C ARG A 70 -17.57 14.28 0.88
N CYS A 71 -18.45 14.61 -0.05
CA CYS A 71 -19.03 15.93 -0.12
C CYS A 71 -20.55 15.74 -0.20
N GLY A 72 -21.17 15.80 0.97
CA GLY A 72 -22.59 15.88 1.26
C GLY A 72 -22.72 16.47 2.65
#